data_AF-A0A4V4H432-F1
#
_entry.id   AF-A0A4V4H432-F1
#
_cell.length_a   1.000
_cell.length_b   1.000
_cell.length_c   1.000
_cell.angle_alpha   90.00
_cell.angle_beta   90.00
_cell.angle_gamma   90.00
#
_symmetry.space_group_name_H-M   'P 1'
#
loop_
_entity.id
_entity.type
_entity.pdbx_description
1 polymer ?
#
loop_
_entity_poly.entity_id
_entity_poly.type
_entity_poly.pdbx_seq_one_letter_code
_entity_poly.pdbx_strand_id
1 'polypeptide(L)'
;MDDRFLSLLLLLLLLPAIAASTAAYSTSDGIEHPLIRQVVQDAEGELTALDAEVHFARFVKRFRKTYADTEERARRFAVFKANLLRARRHQLLDPTAVHGVTKFSDLTAAEFRRAYLGLRGPTFVSSSHDAPILPTNDLPENFDWRDHGAVTPVKNQGSCGSCWSFSAAGALEGAHFLTTGKLESLSEQQLVDCDHECDASEPDSCDQGCNGGLMTTAFEYLLKSGGLEREEDYPYTGTDRGACKFDISKIAASVGNFSIVSIEEDQIAANLVKHGPLAVGINAVFMQTYVHGVSCPYICGKHLNHGVLLVGYGSAGYAPARFKEKSYWIIKNSWGMGLWTLLEGLLLLANALAILNEDRFLAPRGWNFNEVSGAARPKSLKGQLIGLIYATQYLRVPLIILNAITIILKLVSG
;
A
#
# COMPACT_ATOMS: atom_id res chain seq x y z
N MET A 1 4.31 68.23 -31.21
CA MET A 1 5.20 68.07 -30.05
C MET A 1 5.08 66.64 -29.57
N ASP A 2 5.87 65.81 -30.23
CA ASP A 2 6.45 64.52 -29.85
C ASP A 2 5.69 63.56 -28.91
N ASP A 3 5.02 62.61 -29.57
CA ASP A 3 4.58 61.29 -29.08
C ASP A 3 5.75 60.37 -28.62
N ARG A 4 6.93 60.92 -28.38
CA ARG A 4 8.11 60.20 -27.85
C ARG A 4 8.31 60.43 -26.35
N PHE A 5 7.59 61.37 -25.73
CA PHE A 5 7.66 61.61 -24.28
C PHE A 5 6.66 60.79 -23.45
N LEU A 6 5.55 60.31 -24.05
CA LEU A 6 4.57 59.47 -23.34
C LEU A 6 4.97 57.97 -23.31
N SER A 7 5.74 57.51 -24.29
CA SER A 7 6.23 56.12 -24.35
C SER A 7 7.39 55.83 -23.39
N LEU A 8 8.10 56.86 -22.91
CA LEU A 8 9.17 56.68 -21.91
C LEU A 8 8.65 56.61 -20.46
N LEU A 9 7.43 57.10 -20.18
CA LEU A 9 6.85 57.03 -18.84
C LEU A 9 6.18 55.68 -18.55
N LEU A 10 5.86 54.88 -19.58
CA LEU A 10 5.24 53.55 -19.46
C LEU A 10 6.25 52.40 -19.44
N LEU A 11 7.52 52.64 -19.78
CA LEU A 11 8.59 51.63 -19.78
C LEU A 11 9.46 51.61 -18.52
N LEU A 12 9.23 52.53 -17.57
CA LEU A 12 9.96 52.60 -16.28
C LEU A 12 9.18 52.01 -15.10
N LEU A 13 8.04 51.34 -15.34
CA LEU A 13 7.25 50.66 -14.30
C LEU A 13 7.28 49.12 -14.40
N LEU A 14 8.12 48.54 -15.26
CA LEU A 14 8.32 47.10 -15.34
C LEU A 14 9.73 46.70 -14.89
N LEU A 15 9.78 46.26 -13.62
CA LEU A 15 10.79 45.47 -12.89
C LEU A 15 11.93 46.22 -12.16
N PRO A 16 12.39 45.76 -10.96
CA PRO A 16 11.95 44.60 -10.16
C PRO A 16 11.66 44.91 -8.68
N ALA A 17 10.60 44.33 -8.13
CA ALA A 17 10.50 44.06 -6.70
C ALA A 17 10.13 42.60 -6.49
N ILE A 18 11.18 41.79 -6.37
CA ILE A 18 11.14 40.45 -5.78
C ILE A 18 10.76 40.65 -4.31
N ALA A 19 9.53 40.29 -3.94
CA ALA A 19 9.15 39.98 -2.57
C ALA A 19 7.83 39.20 -2.54
N ALA A 20 7.97 37.91 -2.19
CA ALA A 20 7.01 37.05 -1.50
C ALA A 20 5.51 37.37 -1.63
N SER A 21 4.84 36.64 -2.51
CA SER A 21 3.43 36.28 -2.33
C SER A 21 3.31 34.76 -2.47
N THR A 22 3.54 34.07 -1.38
CA THR A 22 3.11 32.68 -1.21
C THR A 22 1.59 32.68 -1.14
N ALA A 23 0.95 32.61 -2.30
CA ALA A 23 -0.43 32.16 -2.38
C ALA A 23 -0.44 30.71 -1.88
N ALA A 24 -0.86 30.53 -0.63
CA ALA A 24 -1.22 29.23 -0.08
C ALA A 24 -2.31 28.64 -0.98
N TYR A 25 -1.91 27.71 -1.84
CA TYR A 25 -2.84 26.82 -2.52
C TYR A 25 -3.43 25.92 -1.43
N SER A 26 -4.58 26.33 -0.87
CA SER A 26 -5.32 25.46 0.04
C SER A 26 -5.92 24.33 -0.81
N THR A 27 -5.22 23.20 -0.87
CA THR A 27 -5.85 21.93 -1.20
C THR A 27 -6.89 21.63 -0.13
N SER A 28 -8.09 21.29 -0.59
CA SER A 28 -9.23 20.97 0.24
C SER A 28 -8.93 19.80 1.18
N ASP A 29 -9.21 20.02 2.46
CA ASP A 29 -9.58 19.09 3.53
C ASP A 29 -9.55 17.59 3.16
N GLY A 30 -8.35 17.01 3.17
CA GLY A 30 -8.13 15.58 3.37
C GLY A 30 -7.55 15.41 4.77
N ILE A 31 -8.02 14.41 5.52
CA ILE A 31 -7.54 14.11 6.88
C ILE A 31 -6.07 13.67 6.81
N GLU A 32 -5.15 14.64 6.76
CA GLU A 32 -3.71 14.42 6.81
C GLU A 32 -3.30 14.17 8.27
N HIS A 33 -2.68 13.02 8.51
CA HIS A 33 -2.32 12.60 9.85
C HIS A 33 -1.28 13.57 10.45
N PRO A 34 -1.51 14.17 11.64
CA PRO A 34 -0.65 15.22 12.19
C PRO A 34 0.82 14.80 12.35
N LEU A 35 1.09 13.50 12.55
CA LEU A 35 2.47 12.94 12.55
C LEU A 35 3.22 13.09 11.22
N ILE A 36 2.55 13.08 10.07
CA ILE A 36 3.19 13.18 8.75
C ILE A 36 3.60 14.64 8.52
N ARG A 37 2.70 15.58 8.81
CA ARG A 37 2.96 17.03 8.73
C ARG A 37 4.18 17.44 9.58
N GLN A 38 4.33 16.89 10.79
CA GLN A 38 5.46 17.20 11.69
C GLN A 38 6.83 16.72 11.15
N VAL A 39 6.87 15.64 10.35
CA VAL A 39 8.13 15.16 9.74
C VAL A 39 8.60 16.06 8.58
N VAL A 40 7.65 16.75 7.92
CA VAL A 40 7.91 17.55 6.71
C VAL A 40 8.04 19.06 7.00
N GLN A 41 7.36 19.59 8.03
CA GLN A 41 7.33 21.04 8.31
C GLN A 41 8.54 21.58 9.09
N ASP A 42 9.31 20.74 9.79
CA ASP A 42 10.49 21.19 10.56
C ASP A 42 11.73 21.36 9.66
N ALA A 43 11.57 21.99 8.50
CA ALA A 43 12.64 22.26 7.54
C ALA A 43 13.86 22.96 8.17
N GLU A 44 13.68 23.64 9.31
CA GLU A 44 14.75 24.41 9.99
C GLU A 44 14.94 24.06 11.49
N GLY A 45 14.21 23.09 12.05
CA GLY A 45 14.24 22.75 13.49
C GLY A 45 14.93 21.42 13.80
N GLU A 46 15.87 21.43 14.74
CA GLU A 46 16.39 20.23 15.39
C GLU A 46 15.25 19.55 16.17
N LEU A 47 14.98 18.27 15.89
CA LEU A 47 13.87 17.53 16.52
C LEU A 47 14.17 17.38 18.02
N THR A 48 13.48 18.18 18.85
CA THR A 48 13.83 18.23 20.27
C THR A 48 13.54 16.88 20.95
N ALA A 49 14.26 16.59 22.04
CA ALA A 49 14.04 15.35 22.79
C ALA A 49 12.60 15.24 23.34
N LEU A 50 11.98 16.37 23.69
CA LEU A 50 10.59 16.44 24.17
C LEU A 50 9.61 16.10 23.04
N ASP A 51 9.83 16.65 21.84
CA ASP A 51 8.99 16.35 20.67
C ASP A 51 9.07 14.87 20.31
N ALA A 52 10.28 14.30 20.34
CA ALA A 52 10.48 12.88 20.06
C ALA A 52 9.70 11.96 21.01
N GLU A 53 9.69 12.22 22.32
CA GLU A 53 8.95 11.39 23.30
C GLU A 53 7.44 11.48 23.06
N VAL A 54 6.89 12.67 22.76
CA VAL A 54 5.46 12.81 22.43
C VAL A 54 5.11 11.99 21.18
N HIS A 55 5.96 12.03 20.16
CA HIS A 55 5.77 11.24 18.93
C HIS A 55 5.87 9.74 19.20
N PHE A 56 6.83 9.33 20.03
CA PHE A 56 7.00 7.92 20.38
C PHE A 56 5.83 7.39 21.21
N ALA A 57 5.34 8.15 22.19
CA ALA A 57 4.14 7.79 22.95
C ALA A 57 2.91 7.61 22.03
N ARG A 58 2.73 8.50 21.04
CA ARG A 58 1.66 8.38 20.04
C ARG A 58 1.86 7.16 19.15
N PHE A 59 3.09 6.88 18.71
CA PHE A 59 3.45 5.69 17.93
C PHE A 59 3.14 4.39 18.70
N VAL A 60 3.58 4.30 19.96
CA VAL A 60 3.34 3.15 20.83
C VAL A 60 1.84 2.89 20.98
N LYS A 61 1.05 3.95 21.22
CA LYS A 61 -0.41 3.85 21.30
C LYS A 61 -1.04 3.44 19.97
N ARG A 62 -0.65 4.09 18.86
CA ARG A 62 -1.24 3.87 17.52
C ARG A 62 -1.03 2.44 17.03
N PHE A 63 0.17 1.89 17.22
CA PHE A 63 0.53 0.55 16.76
C PHE A 63 0.50 -0.50 17.87
N ARG A 64 -0.05 -0.16 19.05
CA ARG A 64 -0.18 -1.05 20.22
C ARG A 64 1.12 -1.77 20.55
N LYS A 65 2.23 -1.02 20.54
CA LYS A 65 3.56 -1.57 20.81
C LYS A 65 3.68 -1.91 22.30
N THR A 66 4.31 -3.04 22.57
CA THR A 66 4.67 -3.49 23.91
C THR A 66 6.16 -3.80 23.93
N TYR A 67 6.83 -3.42 25.01
CA TYR A 67 8.25 -3.65 25.21
C TYR A 67 8.45 -4.45 26.48
N ALA A 68 9.44 -5.35 26.49
CA ALA A 68 9.68 -6.28 27.60
C ALA A 68 10.01 -5.53 28.90
N ASP A 69 10.81 -4.48 28.80
CA ASP A 69 11.28 -3.68 29.92
C ASP A 69 11.62 -2.24 29.49
N THR A 70 12.05 -1.43 30.45
CA THR A 70 12.44 -0.03 30.24
C THR A 70 13.66 0.12 29.34
N GLU A 71 14.59 -0.84 29.37
CA GLU A 71 15.80 -0.81 28.56
C GLU A 71 15.47 -1.03 27.07
N GLU A 72 14.65 -2.03 26.78
CA GLU A 72 14.13 -2.26 25.43
C GLU A 72 13.28 -1.08 24.95
N ARG A 73 12.44 -0.49 25.81
CA ARG A 73 11.70 0.74 25.45
C ARG A 73 12.66 1.87 25.08
N ALA A 74 13.72 2.09 25.86
CA ALA A 74 14.71 3.13 25.59
C ALA A 74 15.47 2.88 24.29
N ARG A 75 15.84 1.62 24.02
CA ARG A 75 16.47 1.22 22.75
C ARG A 75 15.54 1.45 21.56
N ARG A 76 14.27 1.04 21.67
CA ARG A 76 13.25 1.23 20.63
C ARG A 76 12.94 2.70 20.39
N PHE A 77 12.97 3.53 21.43
CA PHE A 77 12.86 4.98 21.31
C PHE A 77 14.04 5.59 20.53
N ALA A 78 15.28 5.14 20.79
CA ALA A 78 16.45 5.60 20.04
C ALA A 78 16.34 5.23 18.55
N VAL A 79 15.90 4.01 18.25
CA VAL A 79 15.65 3.55 16.86
C VAL A 79 14.53 4.37 16.21
N PHE A 80 13.45 4.65 16.94
CA PHE A 80 12.34 5.49 16.48
C PHE A 80 12.81 6.88 16.05
N LYS A 81 13.62 7.56 16.87
CA LYS A 81 14.21 8.85 16.50
C LYS A 81 15.04 8.77 15.22
N ALA A 82 15.89 7.75 15.10
CA ALA A 82 16.69 7.55 13.89
C ALA A 82 15.82 7.33 12.64
N ASN A 83 14.71 6.61 12.77
CA ASN A 83 13.78 6.37 11.67
C ASN A 83 12.91 7.59 11.32
N LEU A 84 12.61 8.49 12.26
CA LEU A 84 11.99 9.78 11.94
C LEU A 84 12.90 10.60 11.01
N LEU A 85 14.19 10.68 11.33
CA LEU A 85 15.18 11.34 10.47
C LEU A 85 15.31 10.64 9.12
N ARG A 86 15.25 9.30 9.09
CA ARG A 86 15.23 8.53 7.83
C ARG A 86 14.00 8.86 6.99
N ALA A 87 12.81 8.89 7.59
CA ALA A 87 11.56 9.22 6.90
C ALA A 87 11.63 10.62 6.27
N ARG A 88 12.17 11.60 6.99
CA ARG A 88 12.42 12.96 6.46
C ARG A 88 13.38 12.94 5.26
N ARG A 89 14.49 12.20 5.34
CA ARG A 89 15.42 12.05 4.20
C ARG A 89 14.76 11.36 3.02
N HIS A 90 13.98 10.31 3.25
CA HIS A 90 13.24 9.63 2.19
C HIS A 90 12.21 10.56 1.54
N GLN A 91 11.50 11.39 2.32
CA GLN A 91 10.56 12.37 1.78
C GLN A 91 11.22 13.36 0.80
N LEU A 92 12.46 13.78 1.07
CA LEU A 92 13.23 14.64 0.17
C LEU A 92 13.71 13.91 -1.09
N LEU A 93 13.95 12.60 -0.98
CA LEU A 93 14.46 11.76 -2.07
C LEU A 93 13.36 11.13 -2.92
N ASP A 94 12.12 11.09 -2.43
CA ASP A 94 10.93 10.53 -3.07
C ASP A 94 9.75 11.49 -2.87
N PRO A 95 9.73 12.64 -3.57
CA PRO A 95 8.75 13.70 -3.34
C PRO A 95 7.33 13.36 -3.82
N THR A 96 7.15 12.26 -4.54
CA THR A 96 5.85 11.83 -5.09
C THR A 96 5.11 10.87 -4.17
N ALA A 97 5.80 10.31 -3.18
CA ALA A 97 5.21 9.55 -2.11
C ALA A 97 5.26 10.33 -0.79
N VAL A 98 4.51 9.82 0.17
CA VAL A 98 4.53 10.30 1.54
C VAL A 98 5.31 9.31 2.39
N HIS A 99 6.35 9.82 3.04
CA HIS A 99 7.14 9.06 4.02
C HIS A 99 6.89 9.57 5.44
N GLY A 100 6.82 8.65 6.40
CA GLY A 100 6.53 9.00 7.78
C GLY A 100 6.61 7.85 8.76
N VAL A 101 5.85 8.00 9.86
CA VAL A 101 5.75 6.98 10.91
C VAL A 101 4.90 5.81 10.43
N THR A 102 5.52 4.63 10.38
CA THR A 102 4.88 3.35 10.06
C THR A 102 4.96 2.41 11.26
N LYS A 103 4.33 1.25 11.21
CA LYS A 103 4.47 0.23 12.27
C LYS A 103 5.91 -0.30 12.42
N PHE A 104 6.80 0.01 11.48
CA PHE A 104 8.20 -0.40 11.47
C PHE A 104 9.15 0.66 12.02
N SER A 105 8.63 1.81 12.48
CA SER A 105 9.46 2.93 12.90
C SER A 105 10.32 2.62 14.13
N ASP A 106 10.05 1.57 14.90
CA ASP A 106 10.92 1.12 16.01
C ASP A 106 11.85 -0.05 15.64
N LEU A 107 11.97 -0.38 14.35
CA LEU A 107 12.88 -1.41 13.84
C LEU A 107 14.12 -0.79 13.19
N THR A 108 15.30 -1.33 13.49
CA THR A 108 16.51 -1.02 12.73
C THR A 108 16.39 -1.53 11.30
N ALA A 109 17.22 -1.02 10.38
CA ALA A 109 17.24 -1.53 9.00
C ALA A 109 17.55 -3.03 8.94
N ALA A 110 18.41 -3.53 9.84
CA ALA A 110 18.77 -4.94 9.90
C ALA A 110 17.63 -5.81 10.46
N GLU A 111 16.93 -5.34 11.51
CA GLU A 111 15.73 -6.02 12.02
C GLU A 111 14.62 -6.04 10.96
N PHE A 112 14.37 -4.91 10.28
CA PHE A 112 13.37 -4.82 9.22
C PHE A 112 13.71 -5.79 8.06
N ARG A 113 14.95 -5.76 7.57
CA ARG A 113 15.41 -6.67 6.52
C ARG A 113 15.24 -8.13 6.89
N ARG A 114 15.66 -8.52 8.10
CA ARG A 114 15.59 -9.93 8.53
C ARG A 114 14.16 -10.42 8.72
N ALA A 115 13.25 -9.55 9.16
CA ALA A 115 11.90 -9.96 9.54
C ALA A 115 10.87 -9.82 8.40
N TYR A 116 11.04 -8.84 7.51
CA TYR A 116 10.02 -8.46 6.53
C TYR A 116 10.46 -8.61 5.07
N LEU A 117 11.76 -8.72 4.85
CA LEU A 117 12.35 -8.99 3.54
C LEU A 117 12.83 -10.45 3.53
N GLY A 118 13.05 -11.00 2.35
CA GLY A 118 13.36 -12.41 2.22
C GLY A 118 13.53 -12.91 0.80
N LEU A 119 13.60 -12.02 -0.18
CA LEU A 119 13.92 -12.45 -1.53
C LEU A 119 15.40 -12.81 -1.59
N ARG A 120 15.70 -14.03 -2.02
CA ARG A 120 17.05 -14.53 -2.25
C ARG A 120 17.13 -15.03 -3.68
N GLY A 121 18.13 -14.59 -4.44
CA GLY A 121 18.32 -15.05 -5.80
C GLY A 121 18.98 -14.00 -6.68
N PRO A 122 19.57 -14.42 -7.81
CA PRO A 122 20.19 -13.52 -8.74
C PRO A 122 19.16 -12.56 -9.35
N THR A 123 19.62 -11.40 -9.83
CA THR A 123 18.79 -10.43 -10.55
C THR A 123 18.20 -10.98 -11.86
N PHE A 124 18.71 -12.13 -12.33
CA PHE A 124 18.32 -12.79 -13.57
C PHE A 124 18.36 -14.30 -13.36
N VAL A 125 17.20 -14.94 -13.39
CA VAL A 125 17.10 -16.41 -13.47
C VAL A 125 17.07 -16.75 -14.95
N SER A 126 18.12 -17.36 -15.49
CA SER A 126 18.06 -17.93 -16.85
C SER A 126 17.31 -19.25 -16.78
N SER A 127 15.98 -19.21 -16.70
CA SER A 127 15.19 -20.43 -16.91
C SER A 127 14.96 -20.65 -18.40
N SER A 128 14.81 -21.89 -18.81
CA SER A 128 14.50 -22.30 -20.19
C SER A 128 13.08 -21.93 -20.67
N HIS A 129 12.34 -21.11 -19.91
CA HIS A 129 10.92 -20.80 -20.15
C HIS A 129 10.67 -19.29 -20.15
N ASP A 130 11.23 -18.58 -21.12
CA ASP A 130 10.87 -17.17 -21.35
C ASP A 130 9.39 -17.09 -21.76
N ALA A 131 8.66 -16.14 -21.17
CA ALA A 131 7.29 -15.86 -21.55
C ALA A 131 7.24 -15.40 -23.02
N PRO A 132 6.20 -15.78 -23.78
CA PRO A 132 6.06 -15.32 -25.15
C PRO A 132 5.93 -13.79 -25.20
N ILE A 133 6.57 -13.17 -26.19
CA ILE A 133 6.39 -11.74 -26.44
C ILE A 133 4.97 -11.49 -26.90
N LEU A 134 4.26 -10.64 -26.18
CA LEU A 134 2.86 -10.30 -26.44
C LEU A 134 2.74 -8.98 -27.21
N PRO A 135 1.65 -8.78 -27.96
CA PRO A 135 1.30 -7.47 -28.48
C PRO A 135 1.14 -6.46 -27.34
N THR A 136 1.76 -5.29 -27.48
CA THR A 136 1.70 -4.18 -26.50
C THR A 136 0.92 -2.98 -27.01
N ASN A 137 0.54 -3.00 -28.29
CA ASN A 137 -0.39 -2.04 -28.86
C ASN A 137 -1.78 -2.40 -28.33
N ASP A 138 -2.54 -1.43 -27.84
CA ASP A 138 -3.92 -1.59 -27.34
C ASP A 138 -4.08 -2.13 -25.90
N LEU A 139 -3.06 -2.00 -25.05
CA LEU A 139 -3.25 -2.23 -23.62
C LEU A 139 -4.15 -1.14 -23.00
N PRO A 140 -5.02 -1.49 -22.02
CA PRO A 140 -5.83 -0.49 -21.32
C PRO A 140 -4.91 0.50 -20.60
N GLU A 141 -5.32 1.76 -20.52
CA GLU A 141 -4.52 2.81 -19.88
C GLU A 141 -4.39 2.62 -18.36
N ASN A 142 -5.45 2.12 -17.73
CA ASN A 142 -5.50 1.75 -16.32
C ASN A 142 -6.06 0.34 -16.20
N PHE A 143 -5.47 -0.47 -15.34
CA PHE A 143 -5.90 -1.86 -15.16
C PHE A 143 -5.63 -2.33 -13.73
N ASP A 144 -6.59 -3.01 -13.12
CA ASP A 144 -6.49 -3.48 -11.73
C ASP A 144 -7.24 -4.80 -11.53
N TRP A 145 -6.52 -5.89 -11.27
CA TRP A 145 -7.10 -7.21 -11.04
C TRP A 145 -8.02 -7.29 -9.82
N ARG A 146 -7.96 -6.31 -8.89
CA ARG A 146 -8.92 -6.21 -7.77
C ARG A 146 -10.34 -5.98 -8.26
N ASP A 147 -10.50 -5.16 -9.29
CA ASP A 147 -11.81 -4.85 -9.91
C ASP A 147 -12.39 -6.05 -10.66
N HIS A 148 -11.53 -7.04 -10.96
CA HIS A 148 -11.88 -8.27 -11.66
C HIS A 148 -11.96 -9.50 -10.75
N GLY A 149 -11.74 -9.35 -9.44
CA GLY A 149 -11.87 -10.44 -8.47
C GLY A 149 -10.72 -11.46 -8.44
N ALA A 150 -9.58 -11.18 -9.08
CA ALA A 150 -8.45 -12.11 -9.15
C ALA A 150 -7.42 -11.91 -8.02
N VAL A 151 -7.77 -11.16 -6.96
CA VAL A 151 -6.83 -10.77 -5.89
C VAL A 151 -7.47 -11.03 -4.52
N THR A 152 -6.87 -11.93 -3.74
CA THR A 152 -7.29 -12.18 -2.35
C THR A 152 -6.97 -10.99 -1.43
N PRO A 153 -7.57 -10.91 -0.22
CA PRO A 153 -7.20 -9.89 0.76
C PRO A 153 -5.69 -9.84 1.08
N VAL A 154 -5.23 -8.68 1.55
CA VAL A 154 -3.85 -8.51 2.02
C VAL A 154 -3.58 -9.36 3.26
N LYS A 155 -2.62 -10.28 3.15
CA LYS A 155 -2.14 -11.14 4.24
C LYS A 155 -0.95 -10.51 4.99
N ASN A 156 -0.47 -11.17 6.06
CA ASN A 156 0.59 -10.66 6.92
C ASN A 156 1.64 -11.74 7.26
N GLN A 157 2.84 -11.62 6.68
CA GLN A 157 3.96 -12.52 6.94
C GLN A 157 4.57 -12.41 8.35
N GLY A 158 4.19 -11.38 9.13
CA GLY A 158 4.75 -11.17 10.46
C GLY A 158 6.27 -10.98 10.44
N SER A 159 6.97 -11.64 11.36
CA SER A 159 8.43 -11.54 11.51
C SER A 159 9.19 -12.70 10.86
N CYS A 160 8.67 -13.19 9.74
CA CYS A 160 9.25 -14.26 8.93
C CYS A 160 9.57 -13.72 7.54
N GLY A 161 10.81 -13.90 7.06
CA GLY A 161 11.27 -13.46 5.74
C GLY A 161 10.71 -14.30 4.58
N SER A 162 9.40 -14.47 4.55
CA SER A 162 8.67 -15.38 3.65
C SER A 162 7.94 -14.64 2.53
N CYS A 163 8.28 -13.38 2.24
CA CYS A 163 7.64 -12.58 1.18
C CYS A 163 7.60 -13.28 -0.18
N TRP A 164 8.60 -14.12 -0.47
CA TRP A 164 8.67 -14.95 -1.68
C TRP A 164 7.48 -15.92 -1.77
N SER A 165 7.12 -16.58 -0.67
CA SER A 165 5.97 -17.49 -0.61
C SER A 165 4.64 -16.76 -0.86
N PHE A 166 4.45 -15.57 -0.26
CA PHE A 166 3.24 -14.75 -0.48
C PHE A 166 3.14 -14.24 -1.93
N SER A 167 4.26 -13.89 -2.54
CA SER A 167 4.32 -13.46 -3.95
C SER A 167 3.96 -14.61 -4.89
N ALA A 168 4.55 -15.81 -4.68
CA ALA A 168 4.26 -17.00 -5.47
C ALA A 168 2.82 -17.50 -5.30
N ALA A 169 2.36 -17.64 -4.06
CA ALA A 169 0.98 -18.03 -3.75
C ALA A 169 -0.02 -17.06 -4.37
N GLY A 170 0.18 -15.74 -4.20
CA GLY A 170 -0.72 -14.73 -4.78
C GLY A 170 -0.82 -14.76 -6.30
N ALA A 171 0.26 -15.10 -7.00
CA ALA A 171 0.24 -15.28 -8.46
C ALA A 171 -0.55 -16.54 -8.86
N LEU A 172 -0.38 -17.64 -8.12
CA LEU A 172 -1.17 -18.86 -8.33
C LEU A 172 -2.66 -18.66 -8.00
N GLU A 173 -2.99 -17.93 -6.93
CA GLU A 173 -4.38 -17.57 -6.60
C GLU A 173 -5.05 -16.84 -7.77
N GLY A 174 -4.35 -15.86 -8.37
CA GLY A 174 -4.82 -15.13 -9.54
C GLY A 174 -4.97 -16.01 -10.78
N ALA A 175 -3.93 -16.78 -11.14
CA ALA A 175 -3.98 -17.68 -12.29
C ALA A 175 -5.07 -18.76 -12.16
N HIS A 176 -5.28 -19.28 -10.95
CA HIS A 176 -6.37 -20.21 -10.64
C HIS A 176 -7.75 -19.56 -10.85
N PHE A 177 -7.93 -18.32 -10.39
CA PHE A 177 -9.17 -17.56 -10.61
C PHE A 177 -9.45 -17.35 -12.10
N LEU A 178 -8.45 -16.97 -12.90
CA LEU A 178 -8.63 -16.76 -14.34
C LEU A 178 -9.06 -18.05 -15.05
N THR A 179 -8.59 -19.21 -14.59
CA THR A 179 -8.87 -20.51 -15.22
C THR A 179 -10.22 -21.09 -14.79
N THR A 180 -10.58 -20.93 -13.51
CA THR A 180 -11.72 -21.64 -12.90
C THR A 180 -12.90 -20.73 -12.55
N GLY A 181 -12.67 -19.41 -12.49
CA GLY A 181 -13.62 -18.44 -11.93
C GLY A 181 -13.70 -18.46 -10.40
N LYS A 182 -12.90 -19.28 -9.71
CA LYS A 182 -12.91 -19.41 -8.26
C LYS A 182 -11.66 -18.80 -7.65
N LEU A 183 -11.85 -17.83 -6.75
CA LEU A 183 -10.74 -17.22 -6.02
C LEU A 183 -10.53 -18.02 -4.74
N GLU A 184 -9.43 -18.74 -4.67
CA GLU A 184 -9.02 -19.51 -3.49
C GLU A 184 -7.94 -18.74 -2.73
N SER A 185 -7.92 -18.84 -1.41
CA SER A 185 -6.77 -18.39 -0.63
C SER A 185 -5.86 -19.58 -0.35
N LEU A 186 -4.62 -19.52 -0.81
CA LEU A 186 -3.68 -20.64 -0.81
C LEU A 186 -2.67 -20.54 0.32
N SER A 187 -2.11 -21.68 0.75
CA SER A 187 -1.19 -21.76 1.88
C SER A 187 0.21 -21.27 1.54
N GLU A 188 0.61 -20.13 2.12
CA GLU A 188 2.02 -19.76 2.12
C GLU A 188 2.87 -20.64 3.03
N GLN A 189 2.27 -21.21 4.08
CA GLN A 189 2.99 -22.02 5.04
C GLN A 189 3.49 -23.33 4.44
N GLN A 190 2.74 -23.91 3.50
CA GLN A 190 3.20 -25.07 2.74
C GLN A 190 4.54 -24.77 2.05
N LEU A 191 4.67 -23.62 1.37
CA LEU A 191 5.95 -23.21 0.77
C LEU A 191 7.02 -23.03 1.85
N VAL A 192 6.71 -22.32 2.94
CA VAL A 192 7.67 -22.07 4.02
C VAL A 192 8.23 -23.36 4.64
N ASP A 193 7.39 -24.38 4.82
CA ASP A 193 7.76 -25.63 5.51
C ASP A 193 8.30 -26.72 4.57
N CYS A 194 7.90 -26.72 3.30
CA CYS A 194 8.13 -27.85 2.38
C CYS A 194 9.04 -27.52 1.21
N ASP A 195 9.17 -26.25 0.83
CA ASP A 195 9.95 -25.85 -0.32
C ASP A 195 11.41 -25.60 0.08
N HIS A 196 12.27 -26.43 -0.50
CA HIS A 196 13.72 -26.40 -0.37
C HIS A 196 14.39 -26.48 -1.74
N GLU A 197 13.67 -26.10 -2.79
CA GLU A 197 14.22 -26.05 -4.15
C GLU A 197 15.33 -25.02 -4.25
N CYS A 198 16.29 -25.30 -5.12
CA CYS A 198 17.49 -24.48 -5.30
C CYS A 198 17.51 -23.89 -6.70
N ASP A 199 17.98 -22.65 -6.82
CA ASP A 199 18.14 -22.01 -8.12
C ASP A 199 19.13 -22.82 -8.97
N ALA A 200 18.70 -23.22 -10.17
CA ALA A 200 19.52 -24.02 -11.07
C ALA A 200 20.84 -23.33 -11.48
N SER A 201 20.88 -21.99 -11.47
CA SER A 201 22.07 -21.18 -11.76
C SER A 201 22.97 -20.96 -10.54
N GLU A 202 22.41 -21.09 -9.33
CA GLU A 202 23.12 -20.96 -8.05
C GLU A 202 22.71 -22.10 -7.10
N PRO A 203 23.28 -23.32 -7.24
CA PRO A 203 22.80 -24.52 -6.52
C PRO A 203 22.86 -24.44 -4.98
N ASP A 204 23.65 -23.51 -4.42
CA ASP A 204 23.73 -23.26 -2.98
C ASP A 204 22.66 -22.26 -2.50
N SER A 205 21.88 -21.68 -3.42
CA SER A 205 20.81 -20.71 -3.16
C SER A 205 19.46 -21.42 -3.20
N CYS A 206 19.13 -22.10 -2.09
CA CYS A 206 17.85 -22.77 -1.91
C CYS A 206 16.88 -21.96 -1.04
N ASP A 207 15.59 -22.28 -1.19
CA ASP A 207 14.54 -21.75 -0.34
C ASP A 207 14.70 -22.27 1.10
N GLN A 208 14.68 -21.33 2.05
CA GLN A 208 15.01 -21.57 3.46
C GLN A 208 13.92 -21.01 4.39
N GLY A 209 12.65 -21.20 4.02
CA GLY A 209 11.50 -20.81 4.82
C GLY A 209 11.55 -19.33 5.22
N CYS A 210 11.65 -19.06 6.52
CA CYS A 210 11.70 -17.69 7.06
C CYS A 210 13.03 -16.98 6.82
N ASN A 211 14.07 -17.69 6.39
CA ASN A 211 15.35 -17.07 6.08
C ASN A 211 15.39 -16.50 4.66
N GLY A 212 14.43 -16.85 3.80
CA GLY A 212 14.24 -16.29 2.48
C GLY A 212 14.19 -17.35 1.38
N GLY A 213 13.83 -16.92 0.19
CA GLY A 213 13.64 -17.75 -0.99
C GLY A 213 13.31 -16.96 -2.24
N LEU A 214 12.96 -17.66 -3.33
CA LEU A 214 12.68 -17.11 -4.65
C LEU A 214 11.34 -17.60 -5.19
N MET A 215 10.63 -16.76 -5.95
CA MET A 215 9.34 -17.17 -6.50
C MET A 215 9.49 -18.22 -7.61
N THR A 216 10.59 -18.24 -8.35
CA THR A 216 10.82 -19.22 -9.42
C THR A 216 11.05 -20.62 -8.88
N THR A 217 11.88 -20.77 -7.83
CA THR A 217 12.07 -22.05 -7.12
C THR A 217 10.77 -22.50 -6.45
N ALA A 218 9.98 -21.57 -5.91
CA ALA A 218 8.62 -21.87 -5.46
C ALA A 218 7.73 -22.46 -6.56
N PHE A 219 7.73 -21.88 -7.76
CA PHE A 219 6.97 -22.47 -8.87
C PHE A 219 7.53 -23.84 -9.31
N GLU A 220 8.84 -24.07 -9.22
CA GLU A 220 9.44 -25.39 -9.47
C GLU A 220 8.98 -26.43 -8.44
N TYR A 221 8.96 -26.07 -7.15
CA TYR A 221 8.38 -26.90 -6.10
C TYR A 221 6.91 -27.21 -6.40
N LEU A 222 6.13 -26.23 -6.86
CA LEU A 222 4.71 -26.43 -7.17
C LEU A 222 4.48 -27.36 -8.37
N LEU A 223 5.37 -27.31 -9.38
CA LEU A 223 5.35 -28.28 -10.47
C LEU A 223 5.63 -29.70 -9.99
N LYS A 224 6.53 -29.87 -9.00
CA LYS A 224 6.90 -31.19 -8.44
C LYS A 224 5.88 -31.73 -7.44
N SER A 225 5.38 -30.88 -6.56
CA SER A 225 4.40 -31.23 -5.52
C SER A 225 2.97 -31.36 -6.05
N GLY A 226 2.68 -30.72 -7.19
CA GLY A 226 1.39 -30.75 -7.86
C GLY A 226 0.48 -29.56 -7.53
N GLY A 227 0.82 -28.73 -6.54
CA GLY A 227 0.05 -27.52 -6.21
C GLY A 227 0.12 -27.09 -4.75
N LEU A 228 -0.74 -26.12 -4.41
CA LEU A 228 -0.93 -25.62 -3.05
C LEU A 228 -2.26 -26.07 -2.46
N GLU A 229 -2.24 -26.37 -1.16
CA GLU A 229 -3.41 -26.46 -0.30
C GLU A 229 -4.01 -25.08 -0.03
N ARG A 230 -5.22 -25.06 0.54
CA ARG A 230 -5.82 -23.81 1.01
C ARG A 230 -5.17 -23.32 2.29
N GLU A 231 -5.23 -22.00 2.49
CA GLU A 231 -4.85 -21.35 3.75
C GLU A 231 -5.65 -21.92 4.95
N GLU A 232 -6.89 -22.35 4.75
CA GLU A 232 -7.71 -22.96 5.82
C GLU A 232 -7.25 -24.38 6.20
N ASP A 233 -6.66 -25.11 5.25
CA ASP A 233 -6.19 -26.48 5.45
C ASP A 233 -4.76 -26.55 5.99
N TYR A 234 -3.91 -25.60 5.59
CA TYR A 234 -2.54 -25.42 6.09
C TYR A 234 -2.29 -23.95 6.47
N PRO A 235 -2.74 -23.51 7.66
CA PRO A 235 -2.69 -22.10 8.05
C PRO A 235 -1.28 -21.55 8.25
N TYR A 236 -1.13 -20.26 7.96
CA TYR A 236 0.11 -19.51 8.19
C TYR A 236 0.43 -19.34 9.68
N THR A 237 1.61 -19.81 10.06
CA THR A 237 2.15 -19.75 11.43
C THR A 237 3.30 -18.75 11.57
N GLY A 238 3.89 -18.30 10.47
CA GLY A 238 4.98 -17.31 10.48
C GLY A 238 6.28 -17.83 11.10
N THR A 239 6.52 -19.13 10.99
CA THR A 239 7.75 -19.79 11.44
C THR A 239 8.03 -21.01 10.57
N ASP A 240 9.31 -21.33 10.41
CA ASP A 240 9.86 -22.50 9.71
C ASP A 240 10.33 -23.60 10.69
N ARG A 241 9.90 -23.53 11.96
CA ARG A 241 10.22 -24.54 12.98
C ARG A 241 9.33 -25.78 12.89
N GLY A 242 8.28 -25.71 12.07
CA GLY A 242 7.40 -26.83 11.79
C GLY A 242 8.06 -27.85 10.85
N ALA A 243 7.53 -29.06 10.83
CA ALA A 243 7.79 -29.99 9.73
C ALA A 243 6.78 -29.73 8.60
N CYS A 244 7.16 -30.06 7.36
CA CYS A 244 6.23 -30.09 6.23
C CYS A 244 5.04 -31.02 6.50
N LYS A 245 3.82 -30.48 6.43
CA LYS A 245 2.55 -31.20 6.66
C LYS A 245 1.69 -31.33 5.40
N PHE A 246 2.28 -31.09 4.22
CA PHE A 246 1.59 -31.10 2.95
C PHE A 246 0.81 -32.42 2.73
N ASP A 247 -0.48 -32.30 2.44
CA ASP A 247 -1.35 -33.41 2.07
C ASP A 247 -1.81 -33.24 0.61
N ILE A 248 -1.27 -34.10 -0.26
CA ILE A 248 -1.56 -34.11 -1.70
C ILE A 248 -3.07 -34.21 -2.01
N SER A 249 -3.87 -34.79 -1.11
CA SER A 249 -5.31 -34.93 -1.29
C SER A 249 -6.09 -33.62 -1.11
N LYS A 250 -5.45 -32.57 -0.58
CA LYS A 250 -6.06 -31.26 -0.30
C LYS A 250 -5.58 -30.14 -1.22
N ILE A 251 -4.86 -30.47 -2.30
CA ILE A 251 -4.46 -29.48 -3.31
C ILE A 251 -5.71 -28.75 -3.82
N ALA A 252 -5.69 -27.42 -3.71
CA ALA A 252 -6.76 -26.55 -4.15
C ALA A 252 -6.44 -25.86 -5.50
N ALA A 253 -5.17 -25.58 -5.76
CA ALA A 253 -4.71 -25.02 -7.02
C ALA A 253 -3.39 -25.65 -7.46
N SER A 254 -3.31 -26.03 -8.74
CA SER A 254 -2.15 -26.66 -9.35
C SER A 254 -1.47 -25.73 -10.36
N VAL A 255 -0.15 -25.84 -10.49
CA VAL A 255 0.64 -25.16 -11.53
C VAL A 255 0.89 -26.13 -12.67
N GLY A 256 0.54 -25.75 -13.90
CA GLY A 256 0.87 -26.53 -15.10
C GLY A 256 2.22 -26.15 -15.71
N ASN A 257 2.56 -24.87 -15.65
CA ASN A 257 3.84 -24.29 -16.05
C ASN A 257 4.02 -22.91 -15.38
N PHE A 258 5.23 -22.38 -15.45
CA PHE A 258 5.51 -20.97 -15.20
C PHE A 258 6.46 -20.45 -16.28
N SER A 259 6.55 -19.13 -16.42
CA SER A 259 7.46 -18.50 -17.37
C SER A 259 8.01 -17.21 -16.80
N ILE A 260 9.20 -16.81 -17.25
CA ILE A 260 9.84 -15.57 -16.83
C ILE A 260 9.46 -14.48 -17.82
N VAL A 261 8.82 -13.43 -17.32
CA VAL A 261 8.45 -12.26 -18.13
C VAL A 261 9.68 -11.39 -18.37
N SER A 262 9.79 -10.84 -19.58
CA SER A 262 10.81 -9.84 -19.92
C SER A 262 10.79 -8.67 -18.93
N ILE A 263 11.97 -8.09 -18.67
CA ILE A 263 12.12 -6.90 -17.82
C ILE A 263 11.58 -5.61 -18.47
N GLU A 264 11.20 -5.66 -19.74
CA GLU A 264 10.59 -4.54 -20.45
C GLU A 264 9.19 -4.24 -19.89
N GLU A 265 8.97 -3.02 -19.39
CA GLU A 265 7.75 -2.62 -18.69
C GLU A 265 6.46 -2.87 -19.51
N ASP A 266 6.51 -2.70 -20.84
CA ASP A 266 5.37 -2.96 -21.73
C ASP A 266 5.02 -4.46 -21.80
N GLN A 267 6.02 -5.35 -21.74
CA GLN A 267 5.79 -6.79 -21.69
C GLN A 267 5.28 -7.24 -20.32
N ILE A 268 5.72 -6.58 -19.24
CA ILE A 268 5.15 -6.78 -17.90
C ILE A 268 3.66 -6.41 -17.92
N ALA A 269 3.31 -5.25 -18.48
CA ALA A 269 1.91 -4.82 -18.59
C ALA A 269 1.07 -5.79 -19.42
N ALA A 270 1.57 -6.21 -20.59
CA ALA A 270 0.85 -7.15 -21.45
C ALA A 270 0.64 -8.52 -20.78
N ASN A 271 1.65 -9.05 -20.11
CA ASN A 271 1.53 -10.33 -19.40
C ASN A 271 0.61 -10.21 -18.19
N LEU A 272 0.64 -9.10 -17.46
CA LEU A 272 -0.27 -8.84 -16.34
C LEU A 272 -1.73 -8.85 -16.80
N VAL A 273 -2.04 -8.13 -17.89
CA VAL A 273 -3.41 -8.05 -18.44
C VAL A 273 -3.87 -9.41 -18.97
N LYS A 274 -2.99 -10.16 -19.63
CA LYS A 274 -3.34 -11.42 -20.28
C LYS A 274 -3.42 -12.62 -19.32
N HIS A 275 -2.50 -12.69 -18.36
CA HIS A 275 -2.24 -13.90 -17.59
C HIS A 275 -2.57 -13.79 -16.10
N GLY A 276 -2.97 -12.63 -15.61
CA GLY A 276 -3.30 -12.44 -14.20
C GLY A 276 -2.21 -11.70 -13.43
N PRO A 277 -2.38 -11.54 -12.10
CA PRO A 277 -1.37 -11.00 -11.21
C PRO A 277 0.00 -11.69 -11.35
N LEU A 278 1.09 -10.93 -11.31
CA LEU A 278 2.45 -11.44 -11.52
C LEU A 278 3.27 -11.38 -10.23
N ALA A 279 3.98 -12.47 -9.91
CA ALA A 279 4.98 -12.48 -8.85
C ALA A 279 6.20 -11.65 -9.28
N VAL A 280 6.60 -10.65 -8.48
CA VAL A 280 7.73 -9.76 -8.82
C VAL A 280 8.62 -9.49 -7.62
N GLY A 281 9.92 -9.29 -7.88
CA GLY A 281 10.88 -8.80 -6.90
C GLY A 281 11.07 -7.30 -7.00
N ILE A 282 11.16 -6.60 -5.86
CA ILE A 282 11.45 -5.17 -5.78
C ILE A 282 12.56 -4.87 -4.78
N ASN A 283 13.11 -3.65 -4.87
CA ASN A 283 13.97 -3.10 -3.83
C ASN A 283 13.13 -2.31 -2.81
N ALA A 284 12.94 -2.86 -1.62
CA ALA A 284 12.06 -2.32 -0.59
C ALA A 284 12.75 -1.34 0.40
N VAL A 285 13.92 -0.77 0.06
CA VAL A 285 14.66 0.15 0.96
C VAL A 285 13.81 1.34 1.42
N PHE A 286 13.00 1.92 0.54
CA PHE A 286 12.14 3.07 0.84
C PHE A 286 10.84 2.68 1.55
N MET A 287 10.45 1.40 1.48
CA MET A 287 9.15 0.93 1.96
C MET A 287 9.02 0.90 3.49
N GLN A 288 10.13 0.85 4.23
CA GLN A 288 10.07 0.88 5.70
C GLN A 288 9.37 2.16 6.21
N THR A 289 9.50 3.27 5.50
CA THR A 289 8.92 4.57 5.87
C THR A 289 7.79 5.01 4.95
N TYR A 290 7.46 4.26 3.89
CA TYR A 290 6.39 4.58 2.96
C TYR A 290 5.03 4.54 3.67
N VAL A 291 4.17 5.53 3.37
CA VAL A 291 2.82 5.62 3.91
C VAL A 291 1.77 5.55 2.80
N HIS A 292 1.87 6.40 1.77
CA HIS A 292 0.97 6.39 0.60
C HIS A 292 1.56 7.21 -0.56
N GLY A 293 0.86 7.26 -1.70
CA GLY A 293 1.27 7.99 -2.90
C GLY A 293 2.09 7.13 -3.87
N VAL A 294 2.57 7.73 -4.95
CA VAL A 294 3.34 6.99 -5.97
C VAL A 294 4.82 7.12 -5.65
N SER A 295 5.45 6.04 -5.22
CA SER A 295 6.89 6.03 -4.91
C SER A 295 7.72 6.04 -6.19
N CYS A 296 8.55 7.08 -6.34
CA CYS A 296 9.50 7.24 -7.45
C CYS A 296 10.79 7.91 -6.93
N PRO A 297 11.56 7.22 -6.07
CA PRO A 297 12.76 7.80 -5.47
C PRO A 297 13.80 8.15 -6.54
N TYR A 298 14.51 9.27 -6.35
CA TYR A 298 15.61 9.69 -7.22
C TYR A 298 16.74 8.66 -7.29
N ILE A 299 16.91 7.87 -6.23
CA ILE A 299 17.93 6.84 -6.11
C ILE A 299 17.25 5.54 -5.70
N CYS A 300 17.25 4.55 -6.60
CA CYS A 300 16.79 3.20 -6.32
C CYS A 300 17.87 2.20 -6.77
N GLY A 301 18.37 1.40 -5.84
CA GLY A 301 19.35 0.35 -6.18
C GLY A 301 18.70 -0.78 -6.98
N LYS A 302 19.49 -1.46 -7.81
CA LYS A 302 19.03 -2.61 -8.63
C LYS A 302 18.92 -3.93 -7.85
N HIS A 303 19.38 -3.96 -6.59
CA HIS A 303 19.34 -5.16 -5.76
C HIS A 303 17.91 -5.40 -5.24
N LEU A 304 17.27 -6.45 -5.75
CA LEU A 304 15.98 -6.91 -5.28
C LEU A 304 16.12 -7.59 -3.92
N ASN A 305 15.16 -7.37 -3.03
CA ASN A 305 15.19 -7.93 -1.67
C ASN A 305 13.80 -8.28 -1.12
N HIS A 306 12.74 -7.94 -1.84
CA HIS A 306 11.36 -8.17 -1.39
C HIS A 306 10.50 -8.74 -2.50
N GLY A 307 9.78 -9.83 -2.23
CA GLY A 307 8.79 -10.40 -3.13
C GLY A 307 7.43 -9.73 -2.89
N VAL A 308 6.79 -9.26 -3.95
CA VAL A 308 5.44 -8.68 -3.93
C VAL A 308 4.62 -9.22 -5.10
N LEU A 309 3.32 -8.97 -5.10
CA LEU A 309 2.44 -9.33 -6.20
C LEU A 309 2.07 -8.09 -7.00
N LEU A 310 2.36 -8.06 -8.29
CA LEU A 310 1.91 -7.04 -9.21
C LEU A 310 0.46 -7.32 -9.61
N VAL A 311 -0.45 -6.39 -9.36
CA VAL A 311 -1.90 -6.60 -9.57
C VAL A 311 -2.52 -5.62 -10.56
N GLY A 312 -1.81 -4.54 -10.92
CA GLY A 312 -2.35 -3.52 -11.80
C GLY A 312 -1.34 -2.43 -12.14
N TYR A 313 -1.80 -1.45 -12.90
CA TYR A 313 -1.10 -0.21 -13.19
C TYR A 313 -2.09 0.93 -13.48
N GLY A 314 -1.62 2.17 -13.39
CA GLY A 314 -2.39 3.34 -13.80
C GLY A 314 -1.53 4.44 -14.40
N SER A 315 -2.16 5.36 -15.14
CA SER A 315 -1.48 6.44 -15.89
C SER A 315 -1.20 7.71 -15.06
N ALA A 316 -1.90 7.91 -13.94
CA ALA A 316 -1.93 9.17 -13.21
C ALA A 316 -0.91 9.28 -12.06
N GLY A 317 0.38 9.32 -12.37
CA GLY A 317 1.44 9.67 -11.39
C GLY A 317 2.30 10.82 -11.88
N TYR A 318 2.18 12.04 -11.36
CA TYR A 318 3.12 13.10 -11.73
C TYR A 318 4.50 12.78 -11.13
N ALA A 319 5.54 12.70 -11.97
CA ALA A 319 6.93 12.50 -11.56
C ALA A 319 7.72 13.82 -11.69
N PRO A 320 7.87 14.63 -10.63
CA PRO A 320 8.59 15.90 -10.64
C PRO A 320 10.03 15.74 -11.14
N ALA A 321 10.66 14.61 -10.82
CA ALA A 321 12.01 14.25 -11.29
C ALA A 321 12.17 14.25 -12.82
N ARG A 322 11.08 13.95 -13.53
CA ARG A 322 11.07 13.77 -14.99
C ARG A 322 10.17 14.76 -15.71
N PHE A 323 9.60 15.72 -14.97
CA PHE A 323 8.68 16.74 -15.47
C PHE A 323 7.56 16.18 -16.37
N LYS A 324 7.05 14.99 -16.03
CA LYS A 324 5.99 14.32 -16.80
C LYS A 324 5.12 13.43 -15.92
N GLU A 325 3.90 13.19 -16.36
CA GLU A 325 3.10 12.07 -15.88
C GLU A 325 3.80 10.76 -16.25
N LYS A 326 3.91 9.87 -15.27
CA LYS A 326 4.48 8.54 -15.42
C LYS A 326 3.48 7.55 -14.84
N SER A 327 3.25 6.48 -15.58
CA SER A 327 2.49 5.36 -15.10
C SER A 327 3.12 4.78 -13.83
N TYR A 328 2.28 4.22 -12.97
CA TYR A 328 2.67 3.56 -11.74
C TYR A 328 2.14 2.13 -11.71
N TRP A 329 2.85 1.28 -10.98
CA TRP A 329 2.47 -0.09 -10.72
C TRP A 329 1.66 -0.19 -9.42
N ILE A 330 0.61 -1.00 -9.43
CA ILE A 330 -0.17 -1.36 -8.24
C ILE A 330 0.37 -2.69 -7.74
N ILE A 331 0.94 -2.68 -6.54
CA ILE A 331 1.50 -3.86 -5.91
C ILE A 331 0.72 -4.23 -4.65
N LYS A 332 0.42 -5.52 -4.50
CA LYS A 332 -0.06 -6.12 -3.25
C LYS A 332 1.14 -6.58 -2.43
N ASN A 333 1.25 -6.04 -1.21
CA ASN A 333 2.28 -6.40 -0.25
C ASN A 333 1.76 -7.43 0.76
N SER A 334 2.65 -8.06 1.53
CA SER A 334 2.40 -9.14 2.48
C SER A 334 2.58 -8.72 3.95
N TRP A 335 2.48 -7.42 4.25
CA TRP A 335 2.70 -6.90 5.60
C TRP A 335 1.42 -6.60 6.36
N GLY A 336 0.26 -7.03 5.90
CA GLY A 336 -1.03 -6.79 6.57
C GLY A 336 -1.46 -5.32 6.57
N MET A 337 -2.77 -5.10 6.64
CA MET A 337 -3.31 -3.77 6.89
C MET A 337 -3.13 -3.40 8.37
N GLY A 338 -2.76 -2.15 8.66
CA GLY A 338 -2.74 -1.66 10.03
C GLY A 338 -4.15 -1.75 10.65
N LEU A 339 -4.26 -2.24 11.88
CA LEU A 339 -5.55 -2.29 12.60
C LEU A 339 -6.25 -0.93 12.64
N TRP A 340 -5.46 0.16 12.71
CA TRP A 340 -5.98 1.51 12.64
C TRP A 340 -6.55 1.85 11.26
N THR A 341 -5.89 1.45 10.17
CA THR A 341 -6.40 1.60 8.79
C THR A 341 -7.69 0.81 8.60
N LEU A 342 -7.74 -0.43 9.11
CA LEU A 342 -8.95 -1.26 9.11
C LEU A 342 -10.08 -0.62 9.92
N LEU A 343 -9.79 -0.11 11.12
CA LEU A 343 -10.77 0.56 11.97
C LEU A 343 -11.29 1.84 11.33
N GLU A 344 -10.41 2.67 10.75
CA GLU A 344 -10.80 3.85 10.00
C GLU A 344 -11.69 3.48 8.80
N GLY A 345 -11.32 2.45 8.03
CA GLY A 345 -12.13 1.93 6.93
C GLY A 345 -13.51 1.46 7.40
N LEU A 346 -13.57 0.68 8.47
CA LEU A 346 -14.80 0.23 9.11
C LEU A 346 -15.65 1.39 9.64
N LEU A 347 -15.04 2.40 10.26
CA LEU A 347 -15.74 3.58 10.75
C LEU A 347 -16.31 4.43 9.60
N LEU A 348 -15.56 4.59 8.51
CA LEU A 348 -16.03 5.28 7.31
C LEU A 348 -17.17 4.49 6.63
N LEU A 349 -17.07 3.17 6.57
CA LEU A 349 -18.13 2.29 6.07
C LEU A 349 -19.37 2.34 6.97
N ALA A 350 -19.20 2.26 8.29
CA ALA A 350 -20.29 2.37 9.25
C ALA A 350 -20.96 3.75 9.18
N ASN A 351 -20.18 4.82 9.01
CA ASN A 351 -20.71 6.17 8.77
C ASN A 351 -21.52 6.23 7.46
N ALA A 352 -21.00 5.68 6.36
CA ALA A 352 -21.73 5.60 5.10
C ALA A 352 -23.03 4.79 5.23
N LEU A 353 -23.00 3.63 5.89
CA LEU A 353 -24.17 2.78 6.15
C LEU A 353 -25.21 3.47 7.05
N ALA A 354 -24.75 4.24 8.06
CA ALA A 354 -25.61 5.02 8.93
C ALA A 354 -26.31 6.16 8.17
N ILE A 355 -25.60 6.84 7.27
CA ILE A 355 -26.16 7.88 6.40
C ILE A 355 -27.18 7.27 5.41
N LEU A 356 -26.89 6.09 4.86
CA LEU A 356 -27.78 5.40 3.92
C LEU A 356 -29.03 4.79 4.57
N ASN A 357 -29.00 4.47 5.87
CA ASN A 357 -30.11 3.84 6.61
C ASN A 357 -30.64 4.71 7.75
N GLU A 358 -30.54 6.03 7.63
CA GLU A 358 -30.86 6.97 8.70
C GLU A 358 -32.30 6.79 9.24
N ASP A 359 -33.27 6.55 8.36
CA ASP A 359 -34.67 6.31 8.72
C ASP A 359 -34.84 5.06 9.61
N ARG A 360 -34.01 4.04 9.43
CA ARG A 360 -34.02 2.81 10.23
C ARG A 360 -33.54 3.03 11.66
N PHE A 361 -32.69 4.05 11.89
CA PHE A 361 -32.16 4.38 13.21
C PHE A 361 -32.98 5.45 13.95
N LEU A 362 -33.60 6.38 13.21
CA LEU A 362 -34.38 7.48 13.76
C LEU A 362 -35.86 7.10 14.00
N ALA A 363 -36.46 6.28 13.14
CA ALA A 363 -37.88 5.91 13.26
C ALA A 363 -38.24 5.20 14.57
N PRO A 364 -37.45 4.24 15.10
CA PRO A 364 -37.75 3.59 16.39
C PRO A 364 -37.68 4.55 17.59
N ARG A 365 -37.03 5.70 17.45
CA ARG A 365 -36.93 6.74 18.49
C ARG A 365 -38.01 7.82 18.35
N GLY A 366 -38.94 7.67 17.41
CA GLY A 366 -40.01 8.64 17.15
C GLY A 366 -39.50 9.95 16.55
N TRP A 367 -38.35 9.91 15.87
CA TRP A 367 -37.79 11.04 15.14
C TRP A 367 -38.17 10.88 13.68
N ASN A 368 -39.03 11.76 13.18
CA ASN A 368 -39.49 11.76 11.80
C ASN A 368 -39.34 13.18 11.20
N PHE A 369 -39.18 13.26 9.89
CA PHE A 369 -39.04 14.54 9.19
C PHE A 369 -40.38 15.26 8.96
N ASN A 370 -41.50 14.63 9.33
CA ASN A 370 -42.83 15.25 9.22
C ASN A 370 -42.94 16.48 10.13
N GLU A 371 -42.18 16.53 11.23
CA GLU A 371 -42.10 17.68 12.16
C GLU A 371 -41.50 18.96 11.52
N VAL A 372 -40.81 18.86 10.38
CA VAL A 372 -40.12 20.00 9.70
C VAL A 372 -40.84 20.45 8.43
N SER A 373 -41.89 19.74 8.00
CA SER A 373 -42.58 19.95 6.71
C SER A 373 -43.52 21.18 6.63
N GLY A 374 -43.57 22.02 7.68
CA GLY A 374 -44.39 23.22 7.73
C GLY A 374 -43.56 24.51 7.77
N ALA A 375 -44.08 25.60 7.19
CA ALA A 375 -43.44 26.93 7.12
C ALA A 375 -43.19 27.63 8.48
N ALA A 376 -43.26 26.90 9.60
CA ALA A 376 -43.03 27.42 10.95
C ALA A 376 -41.66 26.96 11.48
N ARG A 377 -40.84 27.91 11.96
CA ARG A 377 -39.55 27.62 12.60
C ARG A 377 -39.74 26.63 13.77
N PRO A 378 -38.92 25.57 13.88
CA PRO A 378 -39.03 24.60 14.96
C PRO A 378 -38.72 25.26 16.31
N LYS A 379 -39.70 25.23 17.23
CA LYS A 379 -39.61 25.85 18.57
C LYS A 379 -38.96 24.94 19.62
N SER A 380 -38.79 23.64 19.33
CA SER A 380 -38.21 22.66 20.26
C SER A 380 -36.77 22.30 19.88
N LEU A 381 -35.95 21.95 20.88
CA LEU A 381 -34.58 21.45 20.68
C LEU A 381 -34.57 20.23 19.73
N LYS A 382 -35.55 19.33 19.89
CA LYS A 382 -35.78 18.18 18.99
C LYS A 382 -36.00 18.63 17.54
N GLY A 383 -36.88 19.60 17.30
CA GLY A 383 -37.15 20.11 15.96
C GLY A 383 -35.97 20.87 15.34
N GLN A 384 -35.16 21.55 16.15
CA GLN A 384 -33.92 22.20 15.69
C GLN A 384 -32.86 21.17 15.30
N LEU A 385 -32.71 20.09 16.07
CA LEU A 385 -31.82 18.96 15.73
C LEU A 385 -32.30 18.22 14.47
N ILE A 386 -33.60 17.93 14.34
CA ILE A 386 -34.16 17.31 13.12
C ILE A 386 -34.01 18.26 11.92
N GLY A 387 -34.20 19.56 12.11
CA GLY A 387 -33.97 20.57 11.08
C GLY A 387 -32.49 20.68 10.66
N LEU A 388 -31.55 20.53 11.59
CA LEU A 388 -30.12 20.46 11.29
C LEU A 388 -29.77 19.19 10.52
N ILE A 389 -30.30 18.03 10.94
CA ILE A 389 -30.16 16.75 10.26
C ILE A 389 -30.73 16.82 8.82
N TYR A 390 -31.92 17.42 8.66
CA TYR A 390 -32.55 17.68 7.36
C TYR A 390 -31.74 18.67 6.51
N ALA A 391 -31.19 19.74 7.08
CA ALA A 391 -30.32 20.66 6.35
C ALA A 391 -29.02 19.97 5.86
N THR A 392 -28.52 18.98 6.61
CA THR A 392 -27.38 18.15 6.20
C THR A 392 -27.75 17.04 5.20
N GLN A 393 -29.04 16.81 4.88
CA GLN A 393 -29.46 15.86 3.83
C GLN A 393 -28.85 16.20 2.48
N TYR A 394 -28.76 17.49 2.15
CA TYR A 394 -28.19 17.97 0.89
C TYR A 394 -26.68 17.74 0.79
N LEU A 395 -26.02 17.52 1.93
CA LEU A 395 -24.61 17.12 1.98
C LEU A 395 -24.44 15.59 1.98
N ARG A 396 -25.51 14.77 2.08
CA ARG A 396 -25.42 13.31 2.15
C ARG A 396 -24.77 12.69 0.92
N VAL A 397 -25.26 13.03 -0.27
CA VAL A 397 -24.71 12.47 -1.52
C VAL A 397 -23.27 12.92 -1.74
N PRO A 398 -22.92 14.22 -1.59
CA PRO A 398 -21.52 14.66 -1.62
C PRO A 398 -20.63 13.99 -0.56
N LEU A 399 -21.09 13.82 0.68
CA LEU A 399 -20.32 13.19 1.75
C LEU A 399 -20.19 11.67 1.59
N ILE A 400 -21.22 10.99 1.08
CA ILE A 400 -21.13 9.57 0.71
C ILE A 400 -20.15 9.39 -0.44
N ILE A 401 -20.22 10.24 -1.46
CA ILE A 401 -19.28 10.22 -2.58
C ILE A 401 -17.87 10.51 -2.07
N LEU A 402 -17.67 11.52 -1.23
CA LEU A 402 -16.37 11.84 -0.64
C LEU A 402 -15.84 10.71 0.26
N ASN A 403 -16.68 10.10 1.09
CA ASN A 403 -16.32 8.96 1.93
C ASN A 403 -16.03 7.71 1.10
N ALA A 404 -16.82 7.42 0.07
CA ALA A 404 -16.59 6.31 -0.85
C ALA A 404 -15.29 6.52 -1.64
N ILE A 405 -15.05 7.72 -2.16
CA ILE A 405 -13.78 8.11 -2.77
C ILE A 405 -12.65 7.95 -1.76
N THR A 406 -12.80 8.39 -0.51
CA THR A 406 -11.75 8.24 0.51
C THR A 406 -11.50 6.78 0.88
N ILE A 407 -12.54 5.95 0.99
CA ILE A 407 -12.42 4.50 1.25
C ILE A 407 -11.75 3.81 0.08
N ILE A 408 -12.22 4.08 -1.15
CA ILE A 408 -11.63 3.54 -2.37
C ILE A 408 -10.18 3.99 -2.46
N LEU A 409 -9.88 5.28 -2.31
CA LEU A 409 -8.50 5.79 -2.30
C LEU A 409 -7.66 5.12 -1.22
N LYS A 410 -8.16 4.88 0.00
CA LYS A 410 -7.42 4.18 1.06
C LYS A 410 -7.22 2.69 0.78
N LEU A 411 -8.23 1.99 0.26
CA LEU A 411 -8.13 0.57 -0.12
C LEU A 411 -7.26 0.38 -1.38
N VAL A 412 -7.28 1.37 -2.28
CA VAL A 412 -6.47 1.41 -3.50
C VAL A 412 -5.02 1.76 -3.19
N SER A 413 -4.77 2.69 -2.26
CA SER A 413 -3.43 3.17 -1.88
C SER A 413 -2.68 2.32 -0.86
N GLY A 414 -3.34 1.36 -0.21
CA GLY A 414 -2.71 0.37 0.69
C GLY A 414 -2.59 0.81 2.14
#